data_AF-A0A327K891-F1
#
_entry.id   AF-A0A327K891-F1
#
_cell.length_a   1.000
_cell.length_b   1.000
_cell.length_c   1.000
_cell.angle_alpha   90.00
_cell.angle_beta   90.00
_cell.angle_gamma   90.00
#
_symmetry.space_group_name_H-M   'P 1'
#
loop_
_entity.id
_entity.type
_entity.pdbx_description
1 polymer ?
#
loop_
_entity_poly.entity_id
_entity_poly.type
_entity_poly.pdbx_seq_one_letter_code
_entity_poly.pdbx_strand_id
1 'polypeptide(L)'
;CAARAMPIFVSQVPPARLDCERGLMRDMWGRGPADGVSAENAGRMTNAPALDPALDLHGLSLIPVTKRSYSAFYGNDFEVMLRRL
;
A
#
# COMPACT_ATOMS: atom_id res chain seq x y z
N CYS A 1 -12.08 4.17 -13.38
CA CYS A 1 -11.53 2.80 -13.44
C CYS A 1 -12.61 1.75 -13.16
N ALA A 2 -13.25 1.80 -11.99
CA ALA A 2 -14.28 0.83 -11.58
C ALA A 2 -15.40 0.60 -12.62
N ALA A 3 -16.03 1.68 -13.12
CA ALA A 3 -17.09 1.59 -14.13
C ALA A 3 -16.66 0.96 -15.47
N ARG A 4 -15.35 0.85 -15.72
CA ARG A 4 -14.77 0.26 -16.93
C ARG A 4 -14.05 -1.07 -16.66
N ALA A 5 -14.27 -1.67 -15.48
CA ALA A 5 -13.60 -2.89 -15.03
C ALA A 5 -12.05 -2.81 -15.12
N MET A 6 -11.48 -1.61 -14.99
CA MET A 6 -10.03 -1.43 -14.98
C MET A 6 -9.48 -1.75 -13.58
N PRO A 7 -8.42 -2.59 -13.48
CA PRO A 7 -7.77 -2.90 -12.20
C PRO A 7 -7.33 -1.64 -11.46
N ILE A 8 -7.51 -1.63 -10.14
CA ILE A 8 -7.09 -0.53 -9.27
C ILE A 8 -6.02 -1.05 -8.32
N PHE A 9 -4.79 -0.61 -8.52
CA PHE A 9 -3.67 -0.94 -7.66
C PHE A 9 -3.46 0.14 -6.62
N VAL A 10 -3.18 -0.26 -5.38
CA VAL A 10 -3.00 0.65 -4.26
C VAL A 10 -1.68 0.34 -3.57
N SER A 11 -0.71 1.26 -3.70
CA SER A 11 0.59 1.09 -3.09
C SER A 11 0.63 1.65 -1.67
N GLN A 12 1.05 0.86 -0.68
CA GLN A 12 1.12 1.28 0.72
C GLN A 12 2.49 0.97 1.32
N VAL A 13 3.01 1.90 2.14
CA VAL A 13 4.24 1.69 2.90
C VAL A 13 3.90 0.84 4.12
N PRO A 14 4.43 -0.39 4.25
CA PRO A 14 4.15 -1.21 5.41
C PRO A 14 4.84 -0.62 6.66
N PRO A 15 4.33 -0.92 7.86
CA PRO A 15 5.07 -0.65 9.10
C PRO A 15 6.42 -1.36 9.07
N ALA A 16 7.46 -0.65 9.51
CA ALA A 16 8.79 -1.24 9.65
C ALA A 16 8.97 -1.79 11.06
N ARG A 17 9.26 -3.08 11.16
CA ARG A 17 9.59 -3.80 12.40
C ARG A 17 11.07 -3.66 12.75
N LEU A 18 11.92 -3.68 11.72
CA LEU A 18 13.37 -3.56 11.85
C LEU A 18 13.88 -2.34 11.07
N ASP A 19 14.94 -1.73 11.57
CA ASP A 19 15.53 -0.53 10.98
C ASP A 19 16.06 -0.78 9.56
N CYS A 20 16.56 -1.99 9.29
CA CYS A 20 17.06 -2.39 7.98
C CYS A 20 15.96 -2.45 6.90
N GLU A 21 14.69 -2.57 7.27
CA GLU A 21 13.59 -2.64 6.30
C GLU A 21 13.32 -1.29 5.62
N ARG A 22 13.71 -0.18 6.26
CA ARG A 22 13.62 1.18 5.69
C ARG A 22 14.91 1.64 5.04
N GLY A 23 16.06 1.13 5.49
CA GLY A 23 17.36 1.59 5.02
C GLY A 23 17.50 3.11 5.09
N LEU A 24 18.04 3.72 4.04
CA LEU A 24 18.26 5.18 3.94
C LEU A 24 16.97 6.02 4.04
N MET A 25 15.80 5.43 3.82
CA MET A 25 14.52 6.15 4.03
C MET A 25 14.29 6.48 5.50
N ARG A 26 14.94 5.78 6.43
CA ARG A 26 14.90 6.14 7.86
C ARG A 26 15.62 7.44 8.13
N ASP A 27 16.77 7.67 7.50
CA ASP A 27 17.58 8.86 7.74
C ASP A 27 16.90 10.11 7.18
N MET A 28 16.14 9.96 6.08
CA MET A 28 15.40 11.06 5.47
C MET A 28 14.02 11.29 6.12
N TRP A 29 13.30 10.23 6.50
CA TRP A 29 11.87 10.30 6.85
C TRP A 29 11.50 9.67 8.19
N GLY A 30 12.48 9.26 8.99
CA GLY A 30 12.28 8.60 10.27
C GLY A 30 11.66 7.21 10.16
N ARG A 31 10.97 6.77 11.22
CA ARG A 31 10.44 5.40 11.38
C ARG A 31 9.31 5.05 10.40
N GLY A 32 8.67 6.04 9.78
CA GLY A 32 7.53 5.82 8.91
C GLY A 32 6.23 5.50 9.65
N PRO A 33 5.22 4.93 8.95
CA PRO A 33 3.92 4.67 9.53
C PRO A 33 4.02 3.63 10.66
N ALA A 34 3.34 3.91 11.77
CA ALA A 34 3.23 3.00 12.91
C ALA A 34 2.22 1.88 12.62
N ASP A 35 2.37 0.75 13.31
CA ASP A 35 1.33 -0.28 13.38
C ASP A 35 0.04 0.36 13.92
N GLY A 36 -1.05 0.36 13.14
CA GLY A 36 -2.37 0.74 13.64
C GLY A 36 -2.90 2.14 13.31
N VAL A 37 -2.56 2.72 12.15
CA VAL A 37 -3.39 3.82 11.58
C VAL A 37 -4.73 3.23 11.11
N SER A 38 -5.65 3.16 12.10
CA SER A 38 -7.07 2.81 12.17
C SER A 38 -7.55 1.52 11.48
N ALA A 39 -7.61 0.44 12.25
CA ALA A 39 -8.30 -0.81 11.89
C ALA A 39 -9.84 -0.72 11.95
N GLU A 40 -10.41 0.47 12.15
CA GLU A 40 -11.83 0.65 12.46
C GLU A 40 -12.73 0.70 11.21
N ASN A 41 -12.14 0.89 10.03
CA ASN A 41 -12.81 0.80 8.74
C ASN A 41 -12.39 -0.42 7.91
N ALA A 42 -11.72 -1.40 8.53
CA ALA A 42 -11.27 -2.62 7.85
C ALA A 42 -12.44 -3.59 7.62
N GLY A 43 -13.29 -3.26 6.64
CA GLY A 43 -14.09 -4.26 5.94
C GLY A 43 -13.15 -5.28 5.31
N ARG A 44 -12.88 -6.37 6.04
CA ARG A 44 -12.35 -7.65 5.56
C ARG A 44 -11.08 -7.62 4.68
N MET A 45 -10.06 -6.85 5.07
CA MET A 45 -8.66 -7.18 4.74
C MET A 45 -7.79 -6.90 5.96
N THR A 46 -7.40 -7.96 6.66
CA THR A 46 -6.45 -7.92 7.76
C THR A 46 -5.08 -7.49 7.24
N ASN A 47 -4.56 -6.36 7.73
CA ASN A 47 -3.18 -5.84 7.58
C ASN A 47 -2.90 -4.80 6.46
N ALA A 48 -3.87 -3.98 6.06
CA ALA A 48 -3.61 -2.77 5.29
C ALA A 48 -3.87 -1.52 6.15
N PRO A 49 -2.96 -0.51 6.23
CA PRO A 49 -3.29 0.78 6.85
C PRO A 49 -4.54 1.38 6.20
N ALA A 50 -5.38 2.06 6.98
CA ALA A 50 -6.60 2.67 6.48
C ALA A 50 -6.28 3.61 5.31
N LEU A 51 -6.91 3.37 4.15
CA LEU A 51 -6.91 4.32 3.06
C LEU A 51 -7.74 5.55 3.45
N ASP A 52 -7.36 6.71 2.93
CA ASP A 52 -8.10 7.95 3.16
C ASP A 52 -9.56 7.76 2.69
N PRO A 53 -10.56 7.94 3.57
CA PRO A 53 -11.98 7.84 3.20
C PRO A 53 -12.38 8.75 2.03
N ALA A 54 -11.67 9.87 1.82
CA ALA A 54 -11.90 10.77 0.70
C ALA A 54 -11.65 10.13 -0.67
N LEU A 55 -10.95 8.98 -0.73
CA LEU A 55 -10.77 8.22 -1.96
C LEU A 55 -12.02 7.44 -2.39
N ASP A 56 -13.01 7.29 -1.50
CA ASP A 56 -14.30 6.63 -1.75
C ASP A 56 -14.16 5.28 -2.49
N LEU A 57 -13.26 4.43 -1.99
CA LEU A 57 -12.95 3.13 -2.60
C LEU A 57 -13.78 1.98 -2.01
N HIS A 58 -14.84 2.30 -1.25
CA HIS A 58 -15.65 1.31 -0.56
C HIS A 58 -16.34 0.37 -1.56
N GLY A 59 -16.23 -0.95 -1.31
CA GLY A 59 -16.83 -1.98 -2.15
C GLY A 59 -16.11 -2.23 -3.49
N LEU A 60 -15.01 -1.51 -3.78
CA LEU A 60 -14.19 -1.79 -4.95
C LEU A 60 -13.21 -2.94 -4.68
N SER A 61 -12.93 -3.74 -5.72
CA SER A 61 -11.84 -4.71 -5.68
C SER A 61 -10.51 -3.98 -5.88
N LEU A 62 -9.70 -3.91 -4.82
CA LEU A 62 -8.41 -3.23 -4.80
C LEU A 62 -7.28 -4.25 -4.78
N ILE A 63 -6.22 -3.97 -5.53
CA ILE A 63 -5.03 -4.82 -5.60
C ILE A 63 -3.89 -4.15 -4.81
N PRO A 64 -3.51 -4.67 -3.64
CA PRO A 64 -2.49 -4.05 -2.82
C PRO A 64 -1.09 -4.25 -3.42
N VAL A 65 -0.24 -3.22 -3.30
CA VAL A 65 1.17 -3.24 -3.69
C VAL A 65 2.02 -2.73 -2.53
N THR A 66 3.00 -3.51 -2.09
CA THR A 66 3.90 -3.10 -1.00
C THR A 66 4.89 -2.04 -1.50
N LYS A 67 4.87 -0.84 -0.92
CA LYS A 67 5.75 0.28 -1.28
C LYS A 67 6.95 0.36 -0.36
N ARG A 68 8.15 0.07 -0.89
CA ARG A 68 9.42 0.09 -0.13
C ARG A 68 10.28 1.34 -0.37
N SER A 69 10.01 2.07 -1.44
CA SER A 69 10.75 3.28 -1.84
C SER A 69 9.79 4.27 -2.51
N TYR A 70 10.30 5.36 -3.08
CA TYR A 70 9.48 6.33 -3.81
C TYR A 70 8.76 5.71 -5.00
N SER A 71 9.45 4.85 -5.76
CA SER A 71 8.88 4.12 -6.89
C SER A 71 7.93 3.02 -6.42
N ALA A 72 6.74 2.94 -7.02
CA ALA A 72 5.78 1.88 -6.78
C ALA A 72 6.23 0.52 -7.32
N PHE A 73 7.25 0.47 -8.18
CA PHE A 73 7.79 -0.76 -8.77
C PHE A 73 8.93 -1.38 -7.95
N TYR A 74 9.54 -0.61 -7.05
CA TYR A 74 10.75 -1.04 -6.39
C TYR A 74 10.45 -2.05 -5.27
N GLY A 75 11.10 -3.22 -5.35
CA GLY A 75 11.07 -4.23 -4.29
C GLY A 75 9.72 -4.91 -4.10
N ASN A 76 8.94 -5.04 -5.19
CA ASN A 76 7.68 -5.77 -5.26
C ASN A 76 7.42 -6.28 -6.69
N ASP A 77 6.32 -7.02 -6.88
CA ASP A 77 5.99 -7.67 -8.16
C ASP A 77 5.10 -6.81 -9.08
N PHE A 78 4.96 -5.50 -8.84
CA PHE A 78 3.97 -4.67 -9.53
C PHE A 78 4.15 -4.65 -11.05
N GLU A 79 5.38 -4.60 -11.54
CA GLU A 79 5.64 -4.69 -12.99
C GLU A 79 5.15 -6.01 -13.58
N VAL A 80 5.41 -7.13 -12.88
CA VAL A 80 4.97 -8.46 -13.31
C VAL A 80 3.45 -8.54 -13.32
N MET A 81 2.78 -7.93 -12.34
CA MET A 81 1.31 -7.86 -12.29
C MET A 81 0.75 -7.09 -13.48
N LEU A 82 1.33 -5.93 -13.82
CA LEU A 82 0.88 -5.14 -14.98
C LEU A 82 1.06 -5.88 -16.31
N ARG A 83 2.15 -6.64 -16.47
CA ARG A 83 2.43 -7.43 -17.68
C ARG A 83 1.48 -8.63 -17.84
N ARG A 84 0.71 -8.99 -16.82
CA ARG A 84 -0.26 -10.10 -16.82
C ARG A 84 -1.70 -9.66 -17.03
N LEU A 85 -1.94 -8.36 -17.19
CA LEU A 85 -3.23 -7.79 -17.56
C LEU A 85 -3.45 -7.87 -19.07
#